data_AF-R6T5K6-F1
#
_entry.id   AF-R6T5K6-F1
#
_cell.length_a   1.000
_cell.length_b   1.000
_cell.length_c   1.000
_cell.angle_alpha   90.00
_cell.angle_beta   90.00
_cell.angle_gamma   90.00
#
_symmetry.space_group_name_H-M   'P 1'
#
loop_
_entity.id
_entity.type
_entity.pdbx_description
1 polymer ?
#
loop_
_entity_poly.entity_id
_entity_poly.type
_entity_poly.pdbx_seq_one_letter_code
_entity_poly.pdbx_strand_id
1 'polypeptide(L)'
;MKERCLAALLIVLLLSGCGSGSAKETVPSAGLEQAETVEADGAMTAEQTEKEARSLTVEEVLAAYDQAVEAYSWFDLTPLPAAGTAVELDGGSYLPVDRQGMSTMLELRTYLRGLFSEEVTDQLLETGGSRPLYREVDGTLYVRANSGREKDPYKGGVNAQVKQENETSYAVNVTVDLLDGDRREVTGVECYAFPYQWVEDRWVFTQFQLVY
;
A
#
# COMPACT_ATOMS: atom_id res chain seq x y z
N MET A 1 2.33 -19.24 16.09
CA MET A 1 3.16 -20.39 15.64
C MET A 1 4.33 -19.80 14.87
N LYS A 2 5.56 -20.21 15.22
CA LYS A 2 6.80 -19.61 14.75
C LYS A 2 7.23 -20.28 13.44
N GLU A 3 7.24 -19.55 12.34
CA GLU A 3 7.76 -20.08 11.07
C GLU A 3 9.17 -19.54 10.82
N ARG A 4 10.14 -20.47 10.82
CA ARG A 4 11.54 -20.24 10.46
C ARG A 4 11.66 -20.46 8.96
N CYS A 5 11.87 -19.41 8.17
CA CYS A 5 12.03 -19.54 6.72
C CYS A 5 13.45 -20.02 6.36
N LEU A 6 13.53 -21.25 5.86
CA LEU A 6 14.70 -21.85 5.21
C LEU A 6 14.71 -21.45 3.72
N ALA A 7 15.84 -20.93 3.27
CA ALA A 7 16.09 -20.59 1.87
C ALA A 7 16.23 -21.87 1.01
N ALA A 8 15.57 -21.90 -0.14
CA ALA A 8 15.82 -22.90 -1.19
C ALA A 8 16.08 -22.20 -2.52
N LEU A 9 17.25 -22.49 -3.06
CA LEU A 9 17.88 -21.95 -4.26
C LEU A 9 17.65 -22.97 -5.37
N LEU A 10 17.06 -22.60 -6.51
CA LEU A 10 16.95 -23.51 -7.66
C LEU A 10 17.08 -22.79 -9.00
N ILE A 11 17.77 -23.50 -9.89
CA ILE A 11 18.56 -23.09 -11.05
C ILE A 11 17.71 -23.06 -12.33
N VAL A 12 18.06 -22.12 -13.22
CA VAL A 12 17.54 -21.90 -14.59
C VAL A 12 17.85 -23.09 -15.52
N LEU A 13 16.91 -23.47 -16.39
CA LEU A 13 17.21 -24.11 -17.68
C LEU A 13 16.25 -23.61 -18.79
N LEU A 14 16.85 -22.92 -19.76
CA LEU A 14 16.28 -22.54 -21.07
C LEU A 14 16.27 -23.76 -22.00
N LEU A 15 15.20 -23.95 -22.78
CA LEU A 15 15.26 -24.65 -24.07
C LEU A 15 14.28 -24.03 -25.08
N SER A 16 14.84 -23.48 -26.15
CA SER A 16 14.21 -23.16 -27.43
C SER A 16 13.87 -24.43 -28.23
N GLY A 17 12.86 -24.38 -29.09
CA GLY A 17 12.61 -25.45 -30.07
C GLY A 17 11.49 -25.15 -31.07
N CYS A 18 11.82 -25.23 -32.36
CA CYS A 18 11.13 -24.69 -33.53
C CYS A 18 9.92 -25.50 -34.08
N GLY A 19 9.11 -24.86 -34.93
CA GLY A 19 8.29 -25.50 -35.97
C GLY A 19 7.76 -24.44 -36.96
N SER A 20 8.35 -24.28 -38.14
CA SER A 20 7.90 -24.81 -39.47
C SER A 20 6.42 -24.50 -39.76
N GLY A 21 5.98 -23.82 -40.82
CA GLY A 21 6.54 -23.46 -42.13
C GLY A 21 5.37 -23.56 -43.14
N SER A 22 5.25 -22.65 -44.12
CA SER A 22 4.73 -22.93 -45.48
C SER A 22 4.67 -21.65 -46.32
N ALA A 23 5.25 -21.73 -47.52
CA ALA A 23 5.25 -20.70 -48.54
C ALA A 23 4.08 -20.89 -49.51
N LYS A 24 3.60 -19.80 -50.14
CA LYS A 24 3.06 -19.86 -51.50
C LYS A 24 3.19 -18.52 -52.24
N GLU A 25 3.66 -18.63 -53.48
CA GLU A 25 3.91 -17.60 -54.49
C GLU A 25 2.66 -16.85 -55.01
N THR A 26 2.77 -15.52 -55.06
CA THR A 26 2.83 -14.61 -56.23
C THR A 26 1.93 -14.78 -57.49
N VAL A 27 0.84 -13.97 -57.58
CA VAL A 27 0.45 -12.94 -58.63
C VAL A 27 0.01 -13.41 -60.06
N PRO A 28 -0.64 -12.64 -60.98
CA PRO A 28 -1.43 -11.35 -60.99
C PRO A 28 -2.82 -11.42 -61.72
N SER A 29 -3.67 -10.38 -61.57
CA SER A 29 -4.06 -9.46 -62.69
C SER A 29 -5.21 -8.50 -62.36
N ALA A 30 -5.18 -7.38 -63.07
CA ALA A 30 -5.88 -6.12 -62.92
C ALA A 30 -7.42 -6.13 -63.06
N GLY A 31 -8.04 -5.14 -62.42
CA GLY A 31 -9.40 -4.66 -62.66
C GLY A 31 -9.62 -3.32 -61.94
N LEU A 32 -9.87 -2.27 -62.70
CA LEU A 32 -9.97 -0.87 -62.30
C LEU A 32 -11.36 -0.50 -61.73
N GLU A 33 -11.37 0.57 -60.93
CA GLU A 33 -12.43 1.57 -60.70
C GLU A 33 -13.39 1.52 -59.49
N GLN A 34 -13.19 2.54 -58.64
CA GLN A 34 -14.17 3.45 -58.01
C GLN A 34 -15.21 2.88 -57.01
N ALA A 35 -15.08 3.29 -55.75
CA ALA A 35 -15.92 4.34 -55.18
C ALA A 35 -15.43 4.71 -53.77
N GLU A 36 -15.28 6.02 -53.58
CA GLU A 36 -14.98 6.70 -52.34
C GLU A 36 -16.20 6.64 -51.43
N THR A 37 -16.08 6.01 -50.25
CA THR A 37 -16.94 6.28 -49.11
C THR A 37 -16.04 6.39 -47.88
N VAL A 38 -15.73 7.65 -47.56
CA VAL A 38 -15.17 8.05 -46.27
C VAL A 38 -16.28 7.89 -45.24
N GLU A 39 -16.38 6.71 -44.64
CA GLU A 39 -17.00 6.58 -43.33
C GLU A 39 -15.88 6.72 -42.31
N ALA A 40 -15.76 7.94 -41.77
CA ALA A 40 -15.01 8.19 -40.56
C ALA A 40 -15.77 7.53 -39.40
N ASP A 41 -15.62 6.21 -39.29
CA ASP A 41 -15.82 5.52 -38.02
C ASP A 41 -14.63 5.90 -37.14
N GLY A 42 -14.76 7.06 -36.50
CA GLY A 42 -13.87 7.52 -35.45
C GLY A 42 -14.06 6.63 -34.22
N ALA A 43 -13.65 5.37 -34.34
CA ALA A 43 -13.34 4.52 -33.22
C ALA A 43 -12.17 5.18 -32.50
N MET A 44 -12.48 6.06 -31.54
CA MET A 44 -11.56 6.48 -30.50
C MET A 44 -11.29 5.23 -29.66
N THR A 45 -10.38 4.38 -30.14
CA THR A 45 -9.69 3.43 -29.28
C THR A 45 -8.92 4.26 -28.28
N ALA A 46 -9.52 4.48 -27.11
CA ALA A 46 -8.83 4.95 -25.94
C ALA A 46 -7.79 3.89 -25.60
N GLU A 47 -6.57 4.07 -26.10
CA GLU A 47 -5.40 3.35 -25.63
C GLU A 47 -5.25 3.70 -24.15
N GLN A 48 -5.82 2.87 -23.28
CA GLN A 48 -5.50 2.87 -21.85
C GLN A 48 -4.00 2.59 -21.77
N THR A 49 -3.22 3.64 -21.59
CA THR A 49 -1.80 3.52 -21.26
C THR A 49 -1.72 2.93 -19.86
N GLU A 50 -1.59 1.61 -19.76
CA GLU A 50 -1.23 0.94 -18.52
C GLU A 50 0.12 1.50 -18.07
N LYS A 51 0.17 2.03 -16.84
CA LYS A 51 1.40 2.61 -16.31
C LYS A 51 2.26 1.47 -15.80
N GLU A 52 3.36 1.21 -16.49
CA GLU A 52 4.32 0.20 -16.03
C GLU A 52 4.94 0.59 -14.68
N ALA A 53 5.18 -0.41 -13.84
CA ALA A 53 5.83 -0.23 -12.56
C ALA A 53 7.28 0.19 -12.77
N ARG A 54 7.62 1.41 -12.37
CA ARG A 54 9.04 1.79 -12.29
C ARG A 54 9.71 1.04 -11.14
N SER A 55 10.95 0.63 -11.34
CA SER A 55 11.81 0.19 -10.24
C SER A 55 12.03 1.33 -9.24
N LEU A 56 12.02 1.00 -7.95
CA LEU A 56 12.28 1.91 -6.83
C LEU A 56 13.68 1.69 -6.27
N THR A 57 14.27 2.74 -5.72
CA THR A 57 15.49 2.60 -4.90
C THR A 57 15.16 2.09 -3.50
N VAL A 58 16.16 1.58 -2.78
CA VAL A 58 16.00 1.13 -1.39
C VAL A 58 15.53 2.27 -0.49
N GLU A 59 16.06 3.47 -0.69
CA GLU A 59 15.72 4.67 0.07
C GLU A 59 14.27 5.08 -0.18
N GLU A 60 13.76 4.97 -1.40
CA GLU A 60 12.36 5.26 -1.72
C GLU A 60 11.41 4.28 -1.01
N VAL A 61 11.75 2.99 -0.99
CA VAL A 61 10.94 1.97 -0.30
C VAL A 61 10.98 2.16 1.22
N LEU A 62 12.14 2.50 1.79
CA LEU A 62 12.26 2.81 3.22
C LEU A 62 11.49 4.09 3.60
N ALA A 63 11.54 5.14 2.77
CA ALA A 63 10.76 6.34 2.98
C ALA A 63 9.25 6.06 2.93
N ALA A 64 8.80 5.19 2.02
CA ALA A 64 7.41 4.73 1.98
C ALA A 64 7.04 3.93 3.24
N TYR A 65 7.95 3.09 3.74
CA TYR A 65 7.76 2.37 5.00
C TYR A 65 7.61 3.33 6.19
N ASP A 66 8.47 4.34 6.31
CA ASP A 66 8.38 5.33 7.41
C ASP A 66 7.07 6.12 7.35
N GLN A 67 6.62 6.50 6.14
CA GLN A 67 5.32 7.15 5.94
C GLN A 67 4.15 6.22 6.32
N ALA A 68 4.23 4.94 5.96
CA ALA A 68 3.23 3.95 6.34
C ALA A 68 3.19 3.75 7.87
N VAL A 69 4.35 3.70 8.55
CA VAL A 69 4.42 3.65 10.02
C VAL A 69 3.74 4.88 10.64
N GLU A 70 4.05 6.08 10.14
CA GLU A 70 3.42 7.31 10.64
C GLU A 70 1.91 7.27 10.45
N ALA A 71 1.44 6.95 9.24
CA ALA A 71 0.03 6.90 8.90
C ALA A 71 -0.74 5.86 9.73
N TYR A 72 -0.18 4.66 9.87
CA TYR A 72 -0.78 3.60 10.69
C TYR A 72 -0.79 3.98 12.17
N SER A 73 0.22 4.72 12.66
CA SER A 73 0.26 5.19 14.05
C SER A 73 -0.91 6.08 14.44
N TRP A 74 -1.55 6.76 13.48
CA TRP A 74 -2.76 7.55 13.72
C TRP A 74 -3.98 6.72 14.07
N PHE A 75 -3.93 5.40 13.90
CA PHE A 75 -5.04 4.51 14.20
C PHE A 75 -4.84 3.72 15.50
N ASP A 76 -3.61 3.68 16.02
CA ASP A 76 -3.25 2.83 17.16
C ASP A 76 -2.57 3.62 18.28
N LEU A 77 -1.53 4.40 17.97
CA LEU A 77 -0.71 5.07 18.98
C LEU A 77 -1.18 6.49 19.28
N THR A 78 -1.03 7.38 18.29
CA THR A 78 -1.26 8.80 18.44
C THR A 78 -2.14 9.26 17.29
N PRO A 79 -3.47 9.38 17.50
CA PRO A 79 -4.38 9.85 16.48
C PRO A 79 -4.00 11.23 15.94
N LEU A 80 -4.54 11.56 14.77
CA LEU A 80 -4.31 12.86 14.14
C LEU A 80 -4.59 14.00 15.15
N PRO A 81 -3.77 15.07 15.12
CA PRO A 81 -3.95 16.20 16.01
C PRO A 81 -5.36 16.77 15.85
N ALA A 82 -5.97 17.16 16.96
CA ALA A 82 -7.34 17.62 17.01
C ALA A 82 -7.46 18.84 17.92
N ALA A 83 -8.26 19.81 17.49
CA ALA A 83 -8.46 21.06 18.21
C ALA A 83 -9.87 21.60 17.99
N GLY A 84 -10.38 22.37 18.97
CA GLY A 84 -11.69 23.00 18.92
C GLY A 84 -12.70 22.38 19.89
N THR A 85 -13.98 22.50 19.56
CA THR A 85 -15.08 22.06 20.43
C THR A 85 -15.44 20.62 20.13
N ALA A 86 -15.50 19.79 21.17
CA ALA A 86 -15.91 18.40 21.03
C ALA A 86 -17.41 18.29 20.72
N VAL A 87 -17.77 17.28 19.93
CA VAL A 87 -19.14 16.88 19.63
C VAL A 87 -19.40 15.49 20.20
N GLU A 88 -20.61 15.28 20.73
CA GLU A 88 -21.03 13.99 21.28
C GLU A 88 -21.82 13.20 20.22
N LEU A 89 -21.31 12.04 19.82
CA LEU A 89 -21.87 11.18 18.78
C LEU A 89 -21.87 9.73 19.26
N ASP A 90 -23.03 9.06 19.23
CA ASP A 90 -23.20 7.65 19.65
C ASP A 90 -22.58 7.30 21.02
N GLY A 91 -22.62 8.27 21.95
CA GLY A 91 -22.05 8.14 23.29
C GLY A 91 -20.52 8.19 23.34
N GLY A 92 -19.87 8.76 22.32
CA GLY A 92 -18.45 9.11 22.32
C GLY A 92 -18.22 10.59 22.05
N SER A 93 -17.13 11.13 22.61
CA SER A 93 -16.70 12.51 22.40
C SER A 93 -15.69 12.57 21.25
N TYR A 94 -15.91 13.49 20.31
CA TYR A 94 -15.15 13.62 19.08
C TYR A 94 -14.66 15.05 18.89
N LEU A 95 -13.38 15.23 18.55
CA LEU A 95 -12.76 16.53 18.30
C LEU A 95 -12.47 16.71 16.81
N PRO A 96 -12.61 17.94 16.26
CA PRO A 96 -12.27 18.21 14.87
C PRO A 96 -10.78 17.96 14.64
N VAL A 97 -10.43 17.31 13.52
CA VAL A 97 -9.04 17.12 13.12
C VAL A 97 -8.44 18.46 12.69
N ASP A 98 -7.31 18.81 13.29
CA ASP A 98 -6.53 20.02 13.02
C ASP A 98 -5.26 19.67 12.25
N ARG A 99 -5.44 19.20 11.01
CA ARG A 99 -4.34 18.91 10.09
C ARG A 99 -4.70 19.31 8.67
N GLN A 100 -3.85 20.15 8.08
CA GLN A 100 -4.02 20.58 6.69
C GLN A 100 -4.01 19.37 5.75
N GLY A 101 -4.97 19.32 4.83
CA GLY A 101 -5.10 18.25 3.82
C GLY A 101 -5.63 16.93 4.37
N MET A 102 -6.14 16.91 5.61
CA MET A 102 -6.84 15.77 6.22
C MET A 102 -8.04 16.25 7.03
N SER A 103 -8.84 17.13 6.44
CA SER A 103 -10.02 17.72 7.05
C SER A 103 -11.30 16.98 6.68
N THR A 104 -11.25 16.01 5.76
CA THR A 104 -12.39 15.16 5.36
C THR A 104 -12.02 13.68 5.38
N MET A 105 -13.02 12.80 5.45
CA MET A 105 -12.82 11.35 5.33
C MET A 105 -12.31 10.97 3.94
N LEU A 106 -12.76 11.67 2.90
CA LEU A 106 -12.28 11.46 1.54
C LEU A 106 -10.77 11.75 1.43
N GLU A 107 -10.30 12.85 2.02
CA GLU A 107 -8.87 13.20 2.04
C GLU A 107 -8.04 12.17 2.81
N LEU A 108 -8.50 11.76 4.00
CA LEU A 108 -7.83 10.71 4.79
C LEU A 108 -7.77 9.39 4.01
N ARG A 109 -8.88 8.94 3.44
CA ARG A 109 -8.93 7.72 2.60
C ARG A 109 -7.99 7.83 1.40
N THR A 110 -7.98 8.99 0.72
CA THR A 110 -7.12 9.22 -0.44
C THR A 110 -5.64 9.13 -0.07
N TYR A 111 -5.26 9.73 1.06
CA TYR A 111 -3.90 9.64 1.58
C TYR A 111 -3.52 8.18 1.90
N LEU A 112 -4.40 7.45 2.60
CA LEU A 112 -4.16 6.05 2.94
C LEU A 112 -4.06 5.15 1.71
N ARG A 113 -4.91 5.34 0.68
CA ARG A 113 -4.83 4.59 -0.59
C ARG A 113 -3.59 4.93 -1.43
N GLY A 114 -2.82 5.95 -1.04
CA GLY A 114 -1.49 6.22 -1.58
C GLY A 114 -0.38 5.37 -0.94
N LEU A 115 -0.62 4.83 0.26
CA LEU A 115 0.35 4.05 1.04
C LEU A 115 -0.04 2.57 1.15
N PHE A 116 -1.34 2.30 1.14
CA PHE A 116 -1.93 1.00 1.46
C PHE A 116 -2.89 0.53 0.36
N SER A 117 -3.00 -0.80 0.25
CA SER A 117 -4.08 -1.45 -0.49
C SER A 117 -5.48 -1.04 0.01
N GLU A 118 -6.51 -1.38 -0.74
CA GLU A 118 -7.89 -1.07 -0.37
C GLU A 118 -8.25 -1.76 0.94
N GLU A 119 -7.88 -3.03 1.03
CA GLU A 119 -8.17 -3.91 2.13
C GLU A 119 -7.54 -3.39 3.44
N VAL A 120 -6.27 -2.98 3.39
CA VAL A 120 -5.60 -2.40 4.56
C VAL A 120 -6.18 -1.02 4.92
N THR A 121 -6.56 -0.22 3.91
CA THR A 121 -7.20 1.08 4.16
C THR A 121 -8.56 0.92 4.84
N ASP A 122 -9.40 0.03 4.36
CA ASP A 122 -10.72 -0.20 4.94
C ASP A 122 -10.61 -0.77 6.35
N GLN A 123 -9.68 -1.71 6.60
CA GLN A 123 -9.40 -2.22 7.94
C GLN A 123 -8.99 -1.10 8.91
N LEU A 124 -8.15 -0.15 8.47
CA LEU A 124 -7.77 1.00 9.29
C LEU A 124 -8.98 1.90 9.60
N LEU A 125 -9.80 2.21 8.60
CA LEU A 125 -10.97 3.08 8.78
C LEU A 125 -12.08 2.44 9.64
N GLU A 126 -12.12 1.11 9.72
CA GLU A 126 -12.99 0.35 10.61
C GLU A 126 -12.51 0.32 12.08
N THR A 127 -11.32 0.85 12.37
CA THR A 127 -10.76 0.90 13.73
C THR A 127 -11.74 1.51 14.72
N GLY A 128 -12.02 0.79 15.81
CA GLY A 128 -12.98 1.21 16.84
C GLY A 128 -14.39 0.61 16.68
N GLY A 129 -14.65 -0.14 15.61
CA GLY A 129 -15.86 -0.95 15.43
C GLY A 129 -17.13 -0.11 15.51
N SER A 130 -18.02 -0.40 16.47
CA SER A 130 -19.28 0.34 16.65
C SER A 130 -19.09 1.82 16.99
N ARG A 131 -17.89 2.23 17.43
CA ARG A 131 -17.51 3.63 17.63
C ARG A 131 -16.20 3.91 16.87
N PRO A 132 -16.26 4.13 15.55
CA PRO A 132 -15.08 4.38 14.73
C PRO A 132 -14.19 5.47 15.30
N LEU A 133 -12.87 5.32 15.13
CA LEU A 133 -11.88 6.28 15.58
C LEU A 133 -12.03 7.62 14.84
N TYR A 134 -12.23 7.57 13.53
CA TYR A 134 -12.46 8.73 12.68
C TYR A 134 -13.89 8.74 12.17
N ARG A 135 -14.50 9.92 12.13
CA ARG A 135 -15.87 10.13 11.64
C ARG A 135 -15.96 11.44 10.90
N GLU A 136 -16.80 11.49 9.87
CA GLU A 136 -17.13 12.74 9.21
C GLU A 136 -18.51 13.23 9.66
N VAL A 137 -18.61 14.52 9.97
CA VAL A 137 -19.88 15.21 10.26
C VAL A 137 -19.86 16.53 9.52
N ASP A 138 -20.89 16.77 8.69
CA ASP A 138 -21.05 18.00 7.90
C ASP A 138 -19.78 18.38 7.10
N GLY A 139 -19.13 17.38 6.51
CA GLY A 139 -17.92 17.58 5.70
C GLY A 139 -16.65 17.87 6.51
N THR A 140 -16.68 17.72 7.84
CA THR A 140 -15.50 17.86 8.71
C THR A 140 -15.13 16.52 9.32
N LEU A 141 -13.85 16.18 9.27
CA LEU A 141 -13.28 14.99 9.89
C LEU A 141 -13.09 15.25 11.39
N TYR A 142 -13.58 14.31 12.18
CA TYR A 142 -13.42 14.26 13.62
C TYR A 142 -12.70 12.99 14.02
N VAL A 143 -11.95 13.08 15.11
CA VAL A 143 -11.28 11.96 15.77
C VAL A 143 -11.79 11.80 17.19
N ARG A 144 -11.92 10.55 17.65
CA ARG A 144 -12.39 10.25 19.00
C ARG A 144 -11.41 10.80 20.04
N ALA A 145 -11.89 11.59 20.98
CA ALA A 145 -11.06 12.16 22.05
C ALA A 145 -10.48 11.07 22.96
N ASN A 146 -9.29 11.34 23.53
CA ASN A 146 -8.58 10.45 24.45
C ASN A 146 -8.41 9.01 23.92
N SER A 147 -8.18 8.88 22.62
CA SER A 147 -7.90 7.61 21.96
C SER A 147 -6.40 7.45 21.67
N GLY A 148 -5.98 6.22 21.40
CA GLY A 148 -4.58 5.84 21.27
C GLY A 148 -4.09 5.00 22.44
N ARG A 149 -3.01 4.26 22.23
CA ARG A 149 -2.30 3.50 23.27
C ARG A 149 -0.82 3.91 23.33
N GLU A 150 -0.17 3.53 24.42
CA GLU A 150 1.29 3.62 24.53
C GLU A 150 1.96 2.52 23.69
N LYS A 151 3.20 2.79 23.26
CA LYS A 151 4.08 1.76 22.69
C LYS A 151 4.36 0.69 23.74
N ASP A 152 4.55 -0.55 23.30
CA ASP A 152 4.99 -1.63 24.16
C ASP A 152 6.39 -1.30 24.71
N PRO A 153 6.52 -1.13 26.04
CA PRO A 153 7.79 -0.78 26.64
C PRO A 153 8.83 -1.91 26.57
N TYR A 154 8.44 -3.13 26.18
CA TYR A 154 9.34 -4.28 26.01
C TYR A 154 9.84 -4.43 24.57
N LYS A 155 9.40 -3.58 23.64
CA LYS A 155 9.94 -3.50 22.28
C LYS A 155 11.06 -2.47 22.21
N GLY A 156 12.23 -2.92 21.77
CA GLY A 156 13.46 -2.14 21.72
C GLY A 156 13.75 -1.53 20.36
N GLY A 157 14.99 -1.68 19.89
CA GLY A 157 15.43 -1.18 18.59
C GLY A 157 14.64 -1.81 17.43
N VAL A 158 14.38 -1.01 16.40
CA VAL A 158 13.73 -1.46 15.16
C VAL A 158 14.69 -1.24 14.00
N ASN A 159 14.91 -2.28 13.21
CA ASN A 159 15.73 -2.23 11.99
C ASN A 159 14.90 -2.70 10.80
N ALA A 160 14.90 -1.92 9.71
CA ALA A 160 14.20 -2.26 8.47
C ALA A 160 15.21 -2.45 7.32
N GLN A 161 14.98 -3.47 6.49
CA GLN A 161 15.78 -3.79 5.32
C GLN A 161 14.88 -4.12 4.14
N VAL A 162 15.25 -3.67 2.95
CA VAL A 162 14.47 -3.88 1.73
C VAL A 162 15.06 -5.04 0.94
N LYS A 163 14.19 -5.95 0.50
CA LYS A 163 14.52 -6.99 -0.47
C LYS A 163 13.61 -6.83 -1.68
N GLN A 164 14.18 -6.69 -2.87
CA GLN A 164 13.39 -6.78 -4.11
C GLN A 164 13.09 -8.25 -4.39
N GLU A 165 11.81 -8.58 -4.57
CA GLU A 165 11.38 -9.95 -4.90
C GLU A 165 11.22 -10.12 -6.41
N ASN A 166 10.70 -9.10 -7.09
CA ASN A 166 10.58 -9.02 -8.54
C ASN A 166 10.41 -7.55 -8.99
N GLU A 167 10.09 -7.33 -10.26
CA GLU A 167 9.94 -5.98 -10.86
C GLU A 167 8.76 -5.19 -10.26
N THR A 168 7.72 -5.88 -9.76
CA THR A 168 6.48 -5.28 -9.23
C THR A 168 6.29 -5.53 -7.73
N SER A 169 7.32 -5.99 -7.01
CA SER A 169 7.23 -6.35 -5.59
C SER A 169 8.54 -6.21 -4.84
N TYR A 170 8.46 -5.60 -3.67
CA TYR A 170 9.47 -5.55 -2.62
C TYR A 170 8.92 -6.17 -1.33
N ALA A 171 9.82 -6.59 -0.45
CA ALA A 171 9.53 -6.92 0.93
C ALA A 171 10.36 -6.03 1.86
N VAL A 172 9.69 -5.34 2.79
CA VAL A 172 10.36 -4.62 3.88
C VAL A 172 10.43 -5.58 5.08
N ASN A 173 11.63 -6.09 5.32
CA ASN A 173 11.91 -6.99 6.44
C ASN A 173 12.27 -6.16 7.66
N VAL A 174 11.49 -6.29 8.72
CA VAL A 174 11.62 -5.51 9.95
C VAL A 174 11.97 -6.43 11.10
N THR A 175 13.05 -6.11 11.80
CA THR A 175 13.47 -6.79 13.03
C THR A 175 13.26 -5.87 14.22
N VAL A 176 12.64 -6.37 15.27
CA VAL A 176 12.40 -5.64 16.52
C VAL A 176 13.05 -6.38 17.67
N ASP A 177 13.87 -5.69 18.44
CA ASP A 177 14.46 -6.23 19.67
C ASP A 177 13.37 -6.45 20.73
N LEU A 178 13.47 -7.56 21.44
CA LEU A 178 12.66 -7.84 22.63
C LEU A 178 13.53 -7.62 23.87
N LEU A 179 13.10 -6.71 24.73
CA LEU A 179 13.83 -6.35 25.95
C LEU A 179 13.44 -7.26 27.12
N ASP A 180 14.36 -7.40 28.06
CA ASP A 180 14.12 -8.06 29.35
C ASP A 180 13.15 -7.26 30.26
N GLY A 181 12.83 -7.83 31.43
CA GLY A 181 11.90 -7.23 32.38
C GLY A 181 12.31 -5.83 32.86
N ASP A 182 13.62 -5.57 32.94
CA ASP A 182 14.18 -4.27 33.35
C ASP A 182 14.38 -3.31 32.16
N ARG A 183 14.14 -3.77 30.93
CA ARG A 183 14.24 -3.03 29.66
C ARG A 183 15.66 -2.51 29.36
N ARG A 184 16.67 -3.28 29.73
CA ARG A 184 18.09 -2.90 29.56
C ARG A 184 18.83 -3.80 28.60
N GLU A 185 18.42 -5.05 28.48
CA GLU A 185 19.10 -6.05 27.65
C GLU A 185 18.15 -6.64 26.61
N VAL A 186 18.69 -6.90 25.41
CA VAL A 186 17.95 -7.60 24.35
C VAL A 186 17.99 -9.10 24.63
N THR A 187 16.83 -9.71 24.77
CA THR A 187 16.65 -11.14 25.06
C THR A 187 16.19 -11.95 23.86
N GLY A 188 15.73 -11.28 22.81
CA GLY A 188 15.26 -11.91 21.59
C GLY A 188 14.94 -10.90 20.50
N VAL A 189 14.42 -11.39 19.38
CA VAL A 189 13.98 -10.56 18.26
C VAL A 189 12.67 -11.09 17.69
N GLU A 190 11.84 -10.17 17.18
CA GLU A 190 10.70 -10.47 16.32
C GLU A 190 11.00 -10.01 14.90
N CYS A 191 10.57 -10.80 13.91
CA CYS A 191 10.76 -10.52 12.51
C CYS A 191 9.41 -10.40 11.80
N TYR A 192 9.28 -9.39 10.96
CA TYR A 192 8.13 -9.13 10.12
C TYR A 192 8.59 -8.92 8.67
N ALA A 193 7.72 -9.24 7.72
CA ALA A 193 7.91 -8.91 6.32
C ALA A 193 6.64 -8.23 5.81
N PHE A 194 6.78 -6.99 5.34
CA PHE A 194 5.68 -6.21 4.79
C PHE A 194 5.79 -6.16 3.27
N PRO A 195 4.85 -6.79 2.53
CA PRO A 195 4.84 -6.76 1.08
C PRO A 195 4.50 -5.36 0.58
N TYR A 196 5.34 -4.83 -0.32
CA TYR A 196 5.16 -3.54 -0.97
C TYR A 196 5.11 -3.75 -2.49
N GLN A 197 3.93 -3.57 -3.08
CA GLN A 197 3.60 -4.09 -4.41
C GLN A 197 3.03 -3.02 -5.31
N TRP A 198 3.27 -3.15 -6.62
CA TRP A 198 2.62 -2.34 -7.65
C TRP A 198 1.21 -2.89 -7.92
N VAL A 199 0.20 -2.14 -7.51
CA VAL A 199 -1.23 -2.49 -7.63
C VAL A 199 -1.96 -1.23 -8.08
N GLU A 200 -2.80 -1.28 -9.11
CA GLU A 200 -3.61 -0.12 -9.56
C GLU A 200 -2.77 1.15 -9.80
N ASP A 201 -1.70 1.02 -10.57
CA ASP A 201 -0.79 2.10 -11.00
C ASP A 201 -0.06 2.85 -9.86
N ARG A 202 0.08 2.20 -8.70
CA ARG A 202 0.76 2.73 -7.51
C ARG A 202 1.48 1.64 -6.73
N TRP A 203 2.52 2.04 -6.00
CA TRP A 203 3.19 1.19 -5.03
C TRP A 203 2.52 1.32 -3.67
N VAL A 204 2.08 0.21 -3.08
CA VAL A 204 1.36 0.19 -1.79
C VAL A 204 1.74 -1.01 -0.93
N PHE A 205 1.59 -0.88 0.39
CA PHE A 205 1.64 -2.00 1.30
C PHE A 205 0.31 -2.77 1.28
N THR A 206 0.38 -4.05 0.95
CA THR A 206 -0.81 -4.93 0.88
C THR A 206 -1.07 -5.67 2.19
N GLN A 207 -0.10 -5.65 3.10
CA GLN A 207 -0.23 -6.13 4.46
C GLN A 207 0.68 -5.30 5.35
N PHE A 208 0.16 -4.79 6.45
CA PHE A 208 0.90 -3.91 7.34
C PHE A 208 0.38 -3.96 8.77
N GLN A 209 1.26 -3.78 9.74
CA GLN A 209 0.90 -3.53 11.14
C GLN A 209 2.05 -2.79 11.82
N LEU A 210 1.76 -2.07 12.90
CA LEU A 210 2.83 -1.53 13.75
C LEU A 210 3.56 -2.65 14.47
N VAL A 211 4.85 -2.42 14.68
CA VAL A 211 5.75 -3.36 15.34
C VAL A 211 6.21 -2.87 16.71
N TYR A 212 5.54 -1.83 17.26
CA TYR A 212 5.79 -1.19 18.56
C TYR A 212 4.73 -1.50 19.59
#